data_AF-A0A385BV81-F1
#
_entry.id   AF-A0A385BV81-F1
#
_cell.length_a   1.000
_cell.length_b   1.000
_cell.length_c   1.000
_cell.angle_alpha   90.00
_cell.angle_beta   90.00
_cell.angle_gamma   90.00
#
_symmetry.space_group_name_H-M   'P 1'
#
loop_
_entity.id
_entity.type
_entity.pdbx_description
1 polymer ?
#
loop_
_entity_poly.entity_id
_entity_poly.type
_entity_poly.pdbx_seq_one_letter_code
_entity_poly.pdbx_strand_id
1 'polypeptide(L)'
;MNCACCGYIIVTQHLKTKNFYYIAIIGIGLVIALIGFLISQFNDNPDTEFWTQLGLGISEFIGFLMLLFNGTFIKTRYFKIAKLFIAIILIAALLRILHWEYNRLIMTVGFIGIVITYTLSFLNKPIKKRLDFLKLFWVFAAYTNGLLTYLHIISDEYQIISSAIMWLAIIDYMKNEREKGRLFN
;
A
#
# COMPACT_ATOMS: atom_id res chain seq x y z
N MET A 1 -17.85 -28.37 -29.55
CA MET A 1 -18.45 -27.81 -28.31
C MET A 1 -17.97 -28.63 -27.13
N ASN A 2 -17.68 -27.99 -25.99
CA ASN A 2 -17.13 -28.55 -24.75
C ASN A 2 -15.61 -28.81 -24.71
N CYS A 3 -14.83 -27.77 -24.35
CA CYS A 3 -13.53 -27.93 -23.66
C CYS A 3 -13.02 -26.62 -23.01
N ALA A 4 -13.91 -25.71 -22.57
CA ALA A 4 -13.50 -24.45 -21.93
C ALA A 4 -13.75 -24.39 -20.41
N CYS A 5 -14.51 -25.34 -19.83
CA CYS A 5 -14.88 -25.30 -18.40
C CYS A 5 -13.82 -25.91 -17.45
N CYS A 6 -12.92 -26.77 -17.92
CA CYS A 6 -11.97 -27.46 -17.02
C CYS A 6 -10.80 -26.57 -16.57
N GLY A 7 -10.38 -25.59 -17.38
CA GLY A 7 -9.27 -24.70 -17.06
C GLY A 7 -9.58 -23.63 -15.99
N TYR A 8 -10.86 -23.31 -15.76
CA TYR A 8 -11.25 -22.22 -14.87
C TYR A 8 -11.24 -22.62 -13.37
N ILE A 9 -11.37 -23.92 -13.09
CA ILE A 9 -11.45 -24.44 -11.71
C ILE A 9 -10.04 -24.52 -11.08
N ILE A 10 -9.00 -24.82 -11.87
CA ILE A 10 -7.62 -24.96 -11.35
C ILE A 10 -6.99 -23.59 -11.03
N VAL A 11 -7.28 -22.55 -11.81
CA VAL A 11 -6.72 -21.20 -11.57
C VAL A 11 -7.33 -20.54 -10.33
N THR A 12 -8.57 -20.85 -9.99
CA THR A 12 -9.26 -20.25 -8.84
C THR A 12 -8.77 -20.81 -7.50
N GLN A 13 -8.37 -22.08 -7.42
CA GLN A 13 -7.86 -22.66 -6.17
C GLN A 13 -6.46 -22.15 -5.78
N HIS A 14 -5.58 -21.88 -6.74
CA HIS A 14 -4.22 -21.39 -6.44
C HIS A 14 -4.20 -19.93 -5.91
N LEU A 15 -5.19 -19.12 -6.28
CA LEU A 15 -5.30 -17.74 -5.78
C LEU A 15 -5.79 -17.66 -4.32
N LYS A 16 -6.54 -18.67 -3.88
CA LYS A 16 -7.15 -18.71 -2.55
C LYS A 16 -6.12 -18.84 -1.42
N THR A 17 -5.17 -19.77 -1.54
CA THR A 17 -4.18 -20.04 -0.47
C THR A 17 -3.29 -18.83 -0.20
N LYS A 18 -2.96 -18.03 -1.22
CA LYS A 18 -2.07 -16.87 -1.06
C LYS A 18 -2.68 -15.75 -0.23
N ASN A 19 -4.00 -15.51 -0.33
CA ASN A 19 -4.65 -14.40 0.38
C ASN A 19 -4.71 -14.61 1.90
N PHE A 20 -4.86 -15.86 2.35
CA PHE A 20 -4.91 -16.18 3.78
C PHE A 20 -3.61 -15.78 4.50
N TYR A 21 -2.45 -16.02 3.89
CA TYR A 21 -1.14 -15.64 4.46
C TYR A 21 -1.03 -14.13 4.70
N TYR A 22 -1.47 -13.29 3.75
CA TYR A 22 -1.45 -11.83 3.93
C TYR A 22 -2.33 -11.39 5.09
N ILE A 23 -3.54 -11.95 5.20
CA ILE A 23 -4.49 -11.61 6.27
C ILE A 23 -3.95 -12.05 7.63
N ALA A 24 -3.34 -13.22 7.73
CA ALA A 24 -2.71 -13.68 8.96
C ALA A 24 -1.58 -12.73 9.42
N ILE A 25 -0.72 -12.30 8.49
CA ILE A 25 0.37 -11.36 8.79
C ILE A 25 -0.18 -9.99 9.20
N ILE A 26 -1.22 -9.48 8.52
CA ILE A 26 -1.90 -8.22 8.90
C ILE A 26 -2.47 -8.35 10.32
N GLY A 27 -3.13 -9.47 10.63
CA GLY A 27 -3.66 -9.75 11.97
C GLY A 27 -2.59 -9.77 13.05
N ILE A 28 -1.45 -10.42 12.80
CA ILE A 28 -0.30 -10.44 13.73
C ILE A 28 0.24 -9.03 13.94
N GLY A 29 0.42 -8.25 12.87
CA GLY A 29 0.90 -6.85 12.97
C GLY A 29 -0.04 -5.96 13.79
N LEU A 30 -1.36 -6.14 13.63
CA LEU A 30 -2.37 -5.44 14.44
C LEU A 30 -2.34 -5.85 15.91
N VAL A 31 -2.13 -7.14 16.22
CA VAL A 31 -1.98 -7.62 17.60
C VAL A 31 -0.73 -7.02 18.25
N ILE A 32 0.40 -6.97 17.52
CA ILE A 32 1.62 -6.32 18.00
C ILE A 32 1.37 -4.83 18.29
N ALA A 33 0.70 -4.13 17.37
CA ALA A 33 0.36 -2.72 17.56
C ALA A 33 -0.54 -2.50 18.78
N LEU A 34 -1.54 -3.37 18.97
CA LEU A 34 -2.46 -3.29 20.11
C LEU A 34 -1.73 -3.55 21.44
N ILE A 35 -0.83 -4.54 21.49
CA ILE A 35 -0.03 -4.82 22.68
C ILE A 35 0.90 -3.65 22.99
N GLY A 36 1.58 -3.10 21.98
CA GLY A 36 2.44 -1.91 22.13
C GLY A 36 1.67 -0.72 22.70
N PHE A 37 0.46 -0.47 22.16
CA PHE A 37 -0.43 0.59 22.63
C PHE A 37 -0.90 0.35 24.07
N LEU A 38 -1.26 -0.88 24.44
CA LEU A 38 -1.68 -1.19 25.81
C LEU A 38 -0.52 -0.97 26.80
N ILE A 39 0.69 -1.40 26.47
CA ILE A 39 1.86 -1.22 27.35
C ILE A 39 2.17 0.28 27.51
N SER A 40 2.03 1.09 26.46
CA SER A 40 2.27 2.54 26.56
C SER A 40 1.30 3.26 27.49
N GLN A 41 0.11 2.70 27.76
CA GLN A 41 -0.81 3.27 28.75
C GLN A 41 -0.38 3.02 30.20
N PHE A 42 0.45 2.00 30.44
CA PHE A 42 0.90 1.62 31.78
C PHE A 42 2.35 1.99 32.08
N ASN A 43 3.12 2.37 31.05
CA ASN A 43 4.54 2.64 31.19
C ASN A 43 4.96 3.78 30.27
N ASP A 44 5.56 4.83 30.84
CA ASP A 44 6.08 6.00 30.10
C ASP A 44 7.40 5.70 29.34
N ASN A 45 7.69 4.42 29.06
CA ASN A 45 8.89 4.05 28.34
C ASN A 45 8.73 4.43 26.84
N PRO A 46 9.62 5.29 26.29
CA PRO A 46 9.59 5.67 24.87
C PRO A 46 9.68 4.47 23.90
N ASP A 47 10.25 3.35 24.33
CA ASP A 47 10.34 2.14 23.50
C ASP A 47 8.97 1.55 23.12
N THR A 48 7.92 1.85 23.88
CA THR A 48 6.57 1.30 23.66
C THR A 48 5.91 1.87 22.40
N GLU A 49 6.21 3.13 22.06
CA GLU A 49 5.69 3.78 20.85
C GLU A 49 6.26 3.12 19.60
N PHE A 50 7.54 2.74 19.63
CA PHE A 50 8.21 2.05 18.53
C PHE A 50 7.50 0.74 18.15
N TRP A 51 7.10 -0.08 19.12
CA TRP A 51 6.37 -1.33 18.86
C TRP A 51 5.01 -1.09 18.19
N THR A 52 4.33 -0.03 18.62
CA THR A 52 3.04 0.36 18.04
C THR A 52 3.20 0.77 16.58
N GLN A 53 4.16 1.65 16.31
CA GLN A 53 4.47 2.12 14.95
C GLN A 53 4.95 0.98 14.05
N LEU A 54 5.77 0.05 14.57
CA LEU A 54 6.26 -1.11 13.83
C LEU A 54 5.13 -2.07 13.45
N GLY A 55 4.22 -2.39 14.39
CA GLY A 55 3.07 -3.25 14.12
C GLY A 55 2.13 -2.67 13.05
N LEU A 56 1.83 -1.37 13.16
CA LEU A 56 1.03 -0.64 12.16
C LEU A 56 1.75 -0.57 10.81
N GLY A 57 3.05 -0.25 10.79
CA GLY A 57 3.83 -0.16 9.57
C GLY A 57 3.92 -1.49 8.81
N ILE A 58 4.16 -2.60 9.50
CA ILE A 58 4.18 -3.93 8.88
C ILE A 58 2.80 -4.29 8.33
N SER A 59 1.74 -4.12 9.11
CA SER A 59 0.39 -4.47 8.66
C SER A 59 -0.09 -3.62 7.49
N GLU A 60 0.21 -2.32 7.49
CA GLU A 60 -0.09 -1.41 6.38
C GLU A 60 0.69 -1.79 5.12
N PHE A 61 2.00 -2.05 5.24
CA PHE A 61 2.84 -2.45 4.11
C PHE A 61 2.39 -3.78 3.49
N ILE A 62 2.05 -4.77 4.32
CA ILE A 62 1.56 -6.07 3.87
C ILE A 62 0.16 -5.93 3.24
N GLY A 63 -0.72 -5.10 3.81
CA GLY A 63 -2.01 -4.78 3.23
C GLY A 63 -1.90 -4.11 1.86
N PHE A 64 -0.97 -3.17 1.72
CA PHE A 64 -0.64 -2.56 0.43
C PHE A 64 -0.16 -3.62 -0.59
N LEU A 65 0.77 -4.50 -0.21
CA LEU A 65 1.25 -5.57 -1.09
C LEU A 65 0.13 -6.50 -1.52
N MET A 66 -0.75 -6.89 -0.59
CA MET A 66 -1.94 -7.70 -0.90
C MET A 66 -2.83 -7.00 -1.94
N LEU A 67 -3.09 -5.71 -1.77
CA LEU A 67 -3.89 -4.91 -2.71
C LEU A 67 -3.20 -4.72 -4.08
N LEU A 68 -1.87 -4.61 -4.09
CA LEU A 68 -1.07 -4.46 -5.29
C LEU A 68 -1.06 -5.78 -6.10
N PHE A 69 -0.73 -6.90 -5.45
CA PHE A 69 -0.61 -8.22 -6.10
C PHE A 69 -1.93 -8.77 -6.60
N ASN A 70 -3.04 -8.48 -5.91
CA ASN A 70 -4.38 -8.84 -6.38
C ASN A 70 -4.98 -7.82 -7.38
N GLY A 71 -4.27 -6.73 -7.66
CA GLY A 71 -4.71 -5.70 -8.59
C GLY A 71 -4.37 -6.01 -10.05
N THR A 72 -5.11 -5.39 -10.99
CA THR A 72 -4.78 -5.42 -12.42
C THR A 72 -3.59 -4.55 -12.79
N PHE A 73 -3.16 -3.67 -11.88
CA PHE A 73 -2.12 -2.66 -12.12
C PHE A 73 -0.78 -3.29 -12.52
N ILE A 74 -0.35 -4.38 -11.87
CA ILE A 74 0.95 -5.03 -12.09
C ILE A 74 1.15 -5.48 -13.55
N LYS A 75 0.06 -5.83 -14.24
CA LYS A 75 0.12 -6.33 -15.63
C LYS A 75 0.19 -5.21 -16.67
N THR A 76 0.00 -3.96 -16.26
CA THR A 76 -0.08 -2.82 -17.19
C THR A 76 1.31 -2.27 -17.54
N ARG A 77 1.42 -1.58 -18.68
CA ARG A 77 2.65 -0.85 -19.06
C ARG A 77 3.00 0.25 -18.04
N TYR A 78 1.99 0.84 -17.40
CA TYR A 78 2.16 1.85 -16.35
C TYR A 78 2.95 1.33 -15.14
N PHE A 79 2.88 0.04 -14.83
CA PHE A 79 3.68 -0.53 -13.75
C PHE A 79 5.18 -0.48 -14.05
N LYS A 80 5.60 -0.61 -15.32
CA LYS A 80 7.01 -0.45 -15.70
C LYS A 80 7.49 0.99 -15.49
N ILE A 81 6.64 1.96 -15.83
CA ILE A 81 6.92 3.40 -15.61
C ILE A 81 6.96 3.70 -14.10
N ALA A 82 6.02 3.17 -13.32
CA ALA A 82 6.04 3.33 -11.86
C ALA A 82 7.32 2.75 -11.24
N LYS A 83 7.82 1.59 -11.70
CA LYS A 83 9.10 1.04 -11.26
C LYS A 83 10.28 1.97 -11.55
N LEU A 84 10.29 2.64 -12.70
CA LEU A 84 11.31 3.63 -13.03
C LEU A 84 11.30 4.78 -12.02
N PHE A 85 10.13 5.34 -11.71
CA PHE A 85 10.03 6.40 -10.70
C PHE A 85 10.37 5.93 -9.28
N ILE A 86 10.02 4.70 -8.91
CA ILE A 86 10.46 4.10 -7.64
C ILE A 86 12.00 4.02 -7.60
N ALA A 87 12.65 3.61 -8.69
CA ALA A 87 14.11 3.60 -8.76
C ALA A 87 14.70 5.02 -8.63
N ILE A 88 14.08 6.03 -9.25
CA ILE A 88 14.48 7.45 -9.10
C ILE A 88 14.36 7.91 -7.64
N ILE A 89 13.28 7.56 -6.94
CA ILE A 89 13.09 7.86 -5.51
C ILE A 89 14.19 7.21 -4.67
N LEU A 90 14.52 5.94 -4.92
CA LEU A 90 15.59 5.24 -4.21
C LEU A 90 16.94 5.91 -4.45
N ILE A 91 17.26 6.26 -5.69
CA ILE A 91 18.48 7.01 -6.03
C ILE A 91 18.49 8.37 -5.32
N ALA A 92 17.38 9.10 -5.29
CA ALA A 92 17.28 10.37 -4.57
C ALA A 92 17.49 10.20 -3.06
N ALA A 93 16.97 9.13 -2.45
CA ALA A 93 17.19 8.80 -1.05
C ALA A 93 18.68 8.52 -0.76
N LEU A 94 19.36 7.78 -1.63
CA LEU A 94 20.81 7.56 -1.57
C LEU A 94 21.59 8.87 -1.68
N LEU A 95 21.22 9.73 -2.63
CA LEU A 95 21.86 11.04 -2.83
C LEU A 95 21.66 11.99 -1.64
N ARG A 96 20.55 11.85 -0.91
CA ARG A 96 20.34 12.58 0.35
C ARG A 96 21.35 12.17 1.42
N ILE A 97 21.64 10.87 1.54
CA ILE A 97 22.68 10.37 2.48
C ILE A 97 24.06 10.94 2.10
N LEU A 98 24.34 11.05 0.80
CA LEU A 98 25.55 11.67 0.27
C LEU A 98 25.56 13.20 0.33
N HIS A 99 24.50 13.84 0.85
CA HIS A 99 24.35 15.29 0.94
C HIS A 99 24.44 16.04 -0.40
N TRP A 100 24.09 15.40 -1.52
CA TRP A 100 24.17 16.05 -2.83
C TRP A 100 23.07 17.11 -3.02
N GLU A 101 23.39 18.27 -3.57
CA GLU A 101 22.51 19.45 -3.62
C GLU A 101 21.16 19.20 -4.33
N TYR A 102 21.16 18.38 -5.40
CA TYR A 102 19.96 18.14 -6.22
C TYR A 102 19.05 17.03 -5.70
N ASN A 103 19.33 16.44 -4.52
CA ASN A 103 18.54 15.33 -3.98
C ASN A 103 17.04 15.68 -3.87
N ARG A 104 16.71 16.92 -3.48
CA ARG A 104 15.32 17.35 -3.26
C ARG A 104 14.52 17.40 -4.56
N LEU A 105 15.14 17.88 -5.64
CA LEU A 105 14.51 17.98 -6.95
C LEU A 105 14.23 16.59 -7.51
N ILE A 106 15.22 15.69 -7.47
CA ILE A 106 15.08 14.32 -7.99
C ILE A 106 14.03 13.55 -7.19
N MET A 107 14.01 13.71 -5.86
CA MET A 107 12.99 13.13 -5.00
C MET A 107 11.59 13.60 -5.41
N THR A 108 11.40 14.93 -5.54
CA THR A 108 10.12 15.54 -5.94
C THR A 108 9.63 15.05 -7.29
N VAL A 109 10.53 14.96 -8.29
CA VAL A 109 10.19 14.41 -9.62
C VAL A 109 9.75 12.95 -9.52
N GLY A 110 10.39 12.15 -8.66
CA GLY A 110 9.98 10.78 -8.37
C GLY A 110 8.57 10.68 -7.79
N PHE A 111 8.27 11.47 -6.74
CA PHE A 111 6.94 11.51 -6.11
C PHE A 111 5.84 11.93 -7.11
N ILE A 112 6.05 13.05 -7.81
CA ILE A 112 5.10 13.58 -8.80
C ILE A 112 4.90 12.57 -9.94
N GLY A 113 5.98 11.95 -10.41
CA GLY A 113 5.95 10.95 -11.48
C GLY A 113 5.08 9.74 -11.14
N ILE A 114 5.12 9.26 -9.89
CA ILE A 114 4.25 8.16 -9.44
C ILE A 114 2.78 8.57 -9.42
N VAL A 115 2.46 9.74 -8.87
CA VAL A 115 1.07 10.24 -8.82
C VAL A 115 0.50 10.40 -10.23
N ILE A 116 1.25 11.01 -11.15
CA ILE A 116 0.83 11.16 -12.56
C ILE A 116 0.66 9.80 -13.23
N THR A 117 1.65 8.91 -13.10
CA THR A 117 1.60 7.57 -13.71
C THR A 117 0.39 6.78 -13.22
N TYR A 118 0.11 6.83 -11.91
CA TYR A 118 -1.03 6.12 -11.33
C TYR A 118 -2.36 6.72 -11.79
N THR A 119 -2.45 8.05 -11.86
CA THR A 119 -3.64 8.76 -12.35
C THR A 119 -3.94 8.40 -13.81
N LEU A 120 -2.93 8.43 -14.68
CA LEU A 120 -3.06 7.99 -16.07
C LEU A 120 -3.47 6.52 -16.17
N SER A 121 -2.89 5.65 -15.34
CA SER A 121 -3.30 4.24 -15.28
C SER A 121 -4.75 4.06 -14.85
N PHE A 122 -5.26 4.93 -13.98
CA PHE A 122 -6.64 4.89 -13.51
C PHE A 122 -7.62 5.39 -14.59
N LEU A 123 -7.29 6.49 -15.27
CA LEU A 123 -8.12 7.07 -16.33
C LEU A 123 -8.32 6.09 -17.49
N ASN A 124 -7.27 5.34 -17.84
CA ASN A 124 -7.29 4.36 -18.92
C ASN A 124 -8.03 3.04 -18.60
N LYS A 125 -8.57 2.87 -17.37
CA LYS A 125 -9.39 1.69 -17.07
C LYS A 125 -10.80 1.85 -17.66
N PRO A 126 -11.28 0.88 -18.47
CA PRO A 126 -12.61 0.94 -19.06
C PRO A 126 -13.72 0.81 -18.01
N ILE A 127 -13.49 -0.01 -16.97
CA ILE A 127 -14.43 -0.23 -15.87
C ILE A 127 -13.73 0.14 -14.58
N LYS A 128 -14.23 1.17 -13.88
CA LYS A 128 -13.67 1.68 -12.64
C LYS A 128 -14.42 1.06 -11.46
N LYS A 129 -13.75 0.25 -10.65
CA LYS A 129 -14.35 -0.32 -9.43
C LYS A 129 -14.18 0.65 -8.26
N ARG A 130 -15.06 0.57 -7.26
CA ARG A 130 -14.95 1.34 -6.02
C ARG A 130 -13.55 1.25 -5.38
N LEU A 131 -12.98 0.04 -5.34
CA LEU A 131 -11.63 -0.20 -4.84
C LEU A 131 -10.54 0.55 -5.63
N ASP A 132 -10.73 0.81 -6.93
CA ASP A 132 -9.75 1.57 -7.72
C ASP A 132 -9.70 3.04 -7.30
N PHE A 133 -10.84 3.63 -6.92
CA PHE A 133 -10.89 5.00 -6.40
C PHE A 133 -10.20 5.12 -5.04
N LEU A 134 -10.46 4.17 -4.13
CA LEU A 134 -9.78 4.10 -2.83
C LEU A 134 -8.25 4.01 -2.99
N LYS A 135 -7.76 3.19 -3.92
CA LYS A 135 -6.33 3.09 -4.21
C LYS A 135 -5.76 4.38 -4.78
N LEU A 136 -6.46 5.04 -5.70
CA LEU A 136 -6.02 6.32 -6.25
C LEU A 136 -5.93 7.40 -5.15
N PHE A 137 -6.97 7.50 -4.32
CA PHE A 137 -7.02 8.47 -3.22
C PHE A 137 -5.91 8.20 -2.20
N TRP A 138 -5.66 6.92 -1.87
CA TRP A 138 -4.53 6.54 -1.02
C TRP A 138 -3.20 6.92 -1.65
N VAL A 139 -2.95 6.61 -2.94
CA VAL A 139 -1.70 7.00 -3.63
C VAL A 139 -1.53 8.52 -3.59
N PHE A 140 -2.59 9.28 -3.83
CA PHE A 140 -2.51 10.74 -3.74
C PHE A 140 -2.14 11.19 -2.33
N ALA A 141 -2.87 10.74 -1.30
CA ALA A 141 -2.60 11.08 0.08
C ALA A 141 -1.18 10.67 0.54
N ALA A 142 -0.76 9.44 0.24
CA ALA A 142 0.54 8.92 0.65
C ALA A 142 1.70 9.69 0.03
N TYR A 143 1.66 9.95 -1.28
CA TYR A 143 2.76 10.61 -1.99
C TYR A 143 2.76 12.13 -1.75
N THR A 144 1.59 12.76 -1.62
CA THR A 144 1.51 14.18 -1.23
C THR A 144 1.98 14.39 0.20
N ASN A 145 1.52 13.58 1.17
CA ASN A 145 1.99 13.69 2.56
C ASN A 145 3.49 13.38 2.64
N GLY A 146 3.96 12.30 1.99
CA GLY A 146 5.39 11.96 1.95
C GLY A 146 6.24 13.09 1.38
N LEU A 147 5.78 13.78 0.33
CA LEU A 147 6.48 14.92 -0.24
C LEU A 147 6.47 16.14 0.70
N LEU A 148 5.34 16.47 1.31
CA LEU A 148 5.21 17.63 2.21
C LEU A 148 5.99 17.45 3.51
N THR A 149 5.97 16.24 4.09
CA THR A 149 6.81 15.83 5.21
C THR A 149 8.29 15.89 4.83
N TYR A 150 8.67 15.38 3.65
CA TYR A 150 10.05 15.45 3.17
C TYR A 150 10.55 16.89 3.04
N LEU A 151 9.68 17.81 2.60
CA LEU A 151 9.97 19.24 2.49
C LEU A 151 9.88 19.98 3.84
N HIS A 152 9.55 19.29 4.94
CA HIS A 152 9.34 19.85 6.28
C HIS A 152 8.27 20.95 6.31
N ILE A 153 7.29 20.88 5.41
CA ILE A 153 6.17 21.83 5.35
C ILE A 153 5.08 21.45 6.36
N ILE A 154 4.94 20.14 6.62
CA ILE A 154 3.87 19.56 7.45
C ILE A 154 4.49 18.58 8.47
N SER A 155 3.86 18.47 9.64
CA SER A 155 4.23 17.50 10.69
C SER A 155 3.99 16.05 10.26
N ASP A 156 4.75 15.12 10.83
CA ASP A 156 4.62 13.67 10.58
C ASP A 156 3.24 13.12 11.00
N GLU A 157 2.53 13.82 11.88
CA GLU A 157 1.17 13.46 12.34
C GLU A 157 0.15 13.33 11.20
N TYR A 158 0.34 14.04 10.09
CA TYR A 158 -0.56 13.97 8.94
C TYR A 158 -0.47 12.63 8.18
N GLN A 159 0.55 11.82 8.45
CA GLN A 159 0.67 10.47 7.89
C GLN A 159 -0.51 9.56 8.31
N ILE A 160 -1.15 9.85 9.45
CA ILE A 160 -2.34 9.14 9.94
C ILE A 160 -3.47 9.14 8.91
N ILE A 161 -3.64 10.23 8.15
CA ILE A 161 -4.68 10.32 7.11
C ILE A 161 -4.45 9.29 6.02
N SER A 162 -3.20 9.14 5.56
CA SER A 162 -2.84 8.15 4.54
C SER A 162 -3.08 6.74 5.04
N SER A 163 -2.65 6.45 6.28
CA SER A 163 -2.86 5.14 6.90
C SER A 163 -4.34 4.80 7.05
N ALA A 164 -5.17 5.75 7.50
CA ALA A 164 -6.62 5.56 7.61
C ALA A 164 -7.27 5.20 6.26
N ILE A 165 -6.87 5.87 5.18
CA ILE A 165 -7.37 5.55 3.82
C ILE A 165 -6.91 4.14 3.39
N MET A 166 -5.67 3.75 3.70
CA MET A 166 -5.18 2.39 3.43
C MET A 166 -6.03 1.34 4.15
N TRP A 167 -6.31 1.53 5.44
CA TRP A 167 -7.16 0.63 6.22
C TRP A 167 -8.57 0.52 5.63
N LEU A 168 -9.16 1.64 5.22
CA LEU A 168 -10.45 1.63 4.52
C LEU A 168 -10.40 0.83 3.21
N ALA A 169 -9.31 0.93 2.44
CA ALA A 169 -9.12 0.16 1.21
C ALA A 169 -8.96 -1.35 1.49
N ILE A 170 -8.25 -1.72 2.55
CA ILE A 170 -8.07 -3.12 2.99
C ILE A 170 -9.42 -3.71 3.43
N ILE A 171 -10.19 -2.97 4.23
CA ILE A 171 -11.51 -3.41 4.71
C ILE A 171 -12.49 -3.58 3.53
N ASP A 172 -12.54 -2.61 2.60
CA ASP A 172 -13.38 -2.70 1.40
C ASP A 172 -13.01 -3.91 0.53
N TYR A 173 -11.70 -4.17 0.40
CA TYR A 173 -11.20 -5.36 -0.30
C TYR A 173 -11.61 -6.66 0.38
N MET A 174 -11.41 -6.78 1.70
CA MET A 174 -11.79 -7.98 2.46
C MET A 174 -13.30 -8.24 2.37
N LYS A 175 -14.13 -7.20 2.46
CA LYS A 175 -15.58 -7.31 2.30
C LYS A 175 -15.95 -7.86 0.91
N ASN A 176 -15.37 -7.30 -0.14
CA ASN A 176 -15.61 -7.72 -1.53
C ASN A 176 -15.15 -9.15 -1.81
N GLU A 177 -14.05 -9.61 -1.19
CA GLU A 177 -13.63 -11.02 -1.33
C GLU A 177 -14.49 -11.97 -0.50
N ARG A 178 -15.07 -11.50 0.61
CA ARG A 178 -15.99 -12.30 1.44
C ARG A 178 -17.29 -12.57 0.69
N GLU A 179 -17.85 -11.55 0.04
CA GLU A 179 -19.07 -11.66 -0.78
C GLU A 179 -18.89 -12.62 -1.97
N LYS A 180 -17.66 -12.79 -2.47
CA LYS A 180 -17.34 -13.76 -3.53
C LYS A 180 -17.12 -15.19 -3.03
N GLY A 181 -17.19 -15.43 -1.72
CA GLY A 181 -16.93 -16.74 -1.11
C GLY A 181 -15.49 -17.21 -1.19
N ARG A 182 -14.52 -16.32 -1.49
CA ARG A 182 -13.11 -16.69 -1.72
C ARG A 182 -12.26 -16.76 -0.46
N LEU A 183 -12.81 -16.33 0.67
CA LEU A 183 -12.09 -16.19 1.93
C LEU A 183 -12.14 -17.44 2.82
N PHE A 184 -13.25 -18.19 2.83
CA PHE A 184 -13.50 -19.25 3.82
C PHE A 184 -14.00 -20.59 3.27
N ASN A 185 -14.29 -20.70 1.96
CA ASN A 185 -14.73 -21.96 1.31
C ASN A 185 -13.62 -22.58 0.52
#